data_AF-A0A9C8WJ19-F1
#
_entry.id   AF-A0A9C8WJ19-F1
#
_cell.length_a   1.000
_cell.length_b   1.000
_cell.length_c   1.000
_cell.angle_alpha   90.00
_cell.angle_beta   90.00
_cell.angle_gamma   90.00
#
_symmetry.space_group_name_H-M   'P 1'
#
loop_
_entity.id
_entity.type
_entity.pdbx_description
1 polymer ?
#
loop_
_entity_poly.entity_id
_entity_poly.type
_entity_poly.pdbx_seq_one_letter_code
_entity_poly.pdbx_strand_id
1 'polypeptide(L)' 'MQIRCTYCGTPFALGKQVLEAALEKVVAENLKYYEVRCPHCRKANRISREQLEHALHKREKE' A
#
# COMPACT_ATOMS: atom_id res chain seq x y z
N MET A 1 -4.29 -5.89 4.44
CA MET A 1 -2.85 -5.71 4.75
C MET A 1 -2.69 -4.63 5.81
N GLN A 2 -1.89 -4.90 6.85
CA GLN A 2 -1.51 -3.91 7.86
C GLN A 2 -0.08 -3.44 7.58
N ILE A 3 0.08 -2.16 7.26
CA ILE A 3 1.38 -1.53 7.01
C ILE A 3 1.83 -0.88 8.31
N ARG A 4 3.11 -1.03 8.64
CA ARG A 4 3.71 -0.30 9.75
C ARG A 4 4.48 0.88 9.20
N CYS A 5 4.22 2.08 9.71
CA CYS A 5 5.00 3.23 9.31
C CYS A 5 6.46 3.07 9.73
N THR A 6 7.40 3.23 8.80
CA THR A 6 8.85 3.15 9.08
C THR A 6 9.36 4.31 9.93
N TYR A 7 8.60 5.41 9.98
CA TYR A 7 8.97 6.61 10.74
C TYR A 7 8.39 6.61 12.16
N CYS A 8 7.06 6.58 12.30
CA CYS A 8 6.41 6.66 13.61
C CYS A 8 6.04 5.30 14.22
N GLY A 9 6.23 4.20 13.48
CA GLY A 9 5.90 2.86 13.95
C GLY A 9 4.39 2.55 14.03
N THR A 10 3.52 3.54 13.78
CA THR A 10 2.06 3.38 13.83
C THR A 10 1.59 2.40 12.76
N PRO A 11 0.82 1.36 13.12
CA PRO A 11 0.18 0.49 12.16
C PRO A 11 -1.00 1.21 11.50
N PHE A 12 -1.16 1.05 10.19
CA PHE A 12 -2.31 1.54 9.44
C PHE A 12 -2.65 0.58 8.30
N ALA A 13 -3.91 0.55 7.89
CA ALA A 13 -4.38 -0.28 6.79
C ALA A 13 -4.78 0.62 5.61
N LEU A 14 -4.63 0.09 4.39
CA LEU A 14 -5.18 0.71 3.20
C LEU A 14 -6.56 0.12 2.87
N GLY A 15 -7.49 1.00 2.50
CA GLY A 15 -8.78 0.62 1.95
C GLY A 15 -8.63 -0.12 0.61
N LYS A 16 -9.62 -0.92 0.22
CA LYS A 16 -9.59 -1.71 -1.03
C LYS A 16 -9.39 -0.80 -2.25
N GLN A 17 -10.21 0.25 -2.35
CA GLN A 17 -10.12 1.26 -3.41
C GLN A 17 -8.74 1.91 -3.51
N VAL A 18 -8.07 2.15 -2.37
CA VAL A 18 -6.72 2.75 -2.36
C VAL A 18 -5.67 1.76 -2.86
N LEU A 19 -5.82 0.47 -2.52
CA LEU A 19 -4.94 -0.59 -3.01
C LEU A 19 -5.09 -0.82 -4.51
N GLU A 20 -6.33 -0.83 -5.02
CA GLU A 20 -6.64 -0.96 -6.44
C GLU A 20 -6.02 0.20 -7.23
N ALA A 21 -6.31 1.43 -6.83
CA ALA A 21 -5.74 2.62 -7.46
C ALA A 21 -4.20 2.69 -7.35
N ALA A 22 -3.63 2.20 -6.24
CA ALA A 22 -2.19 2.12 -6.06
C ALA A 22 -1.56 1.11 -7.02
N LEU A 23 -2.16 -0.09 -7.16
CA LEU A 23 -1.66 -1.12 -8.07
C LEU A 23 -1.78 -0.67 -9.52
N GLU A 24 -2.91 -0.09 -9.92
CA GLU A 24 -3.11 0.44 -11.26
C GLU A 24 -2.04 1.49 -11.62
N LYS A 25 -1.75 2.43 -10.71
CA LYS A 25 -0.68 3.41 -10.91
C LYS A 25 0.69 2.76 -11.03
N VAL A 26 1.02 1.83 -10.14
CA VAL A 26 2.32 1.14 -10.15
C VAL A 26 2.51 0.35 -11.45
N VAL A 27 1.46 -0.29 -11.96
CA VAL A 27 1.49 -1.02 -13.22
C VAL A 27 1.56 -0.06 -14.42
N ALA A 28 0.71 0.97 -14.45
CA ALA A 28 0.64 1.93 -15.55
C ALA A 28 1.94 2.72 -15.71
N GLU A 29 2.57 3.11 -14.60
CA GLU A 29 3.83 3.86 -14.59
C GLU A 29 5.06 2.95 -14.52
N ASN A 30 4.88 1.62 -14.54
CA ASN A 30 5.92 0.61 -14.40
C ASN A 30 6.85 0.84 -13.18
N LEU A 31 6.26 1.28 -12.07
CA LEU A 31 6.95 1.52 -10.82
C LEU A 31 7.21 0.20 -10.08
N LYS A 32 8.29 0.17 -9.29
CA LYS A 32 8.56 -0.97 -8.39
C LYS A 32 7.85 -0.82 -7.04
N TYR A 33 7.52 0.42 -6.65
CA TYR A 33 6.99 0.75 -5.34
C TYR A 33 5.92 1.85 -5.45
N TYR A 34 4.91 1.78 -4.59
CA TYR A 34 3.93 2.84 -4.37
C TYR A 34 4.28 3.60 -3.10
N GLU A 35 4.20 4.93 -3.16
CA GLU A 35 4.39 5.79 -1.99
C GLU A 35 3.05 6.09 -1.31
N VAL A 36 2.84 5.52 -0.13
CA VAL A 36 1.69 5.83 0.72
C VAL A 36 2.09 6.80 1.82
N ARG A 37 1.23 7.77 2.12
CA ARG A 37 1.44 8.67 3.27
C ARG A 37 0.78 8.07 4.51
N CYS A 38 1.53 7.99 5.60
CA CYS A 38 0.98 7.57 6.89
C CYS A 38 -0.11 8.55 7.35
N PRO A 39 -1.30 8.10 7.75
CA PRO A 39 -2.36 8.99 8.23
C PRO A 39 -2.00 9.73 9.52
N HIS A 40 -1.03 9.20 10.30
CA HIS A 40 -0.61 9.77 11.57
C HIS A 40 0.50 10.82 11.40
N CYS A 41 1.65 10.44 10.83
CA CYS A 41 2.82 11.33 10.71
C CYS A 41 2.99 11.95 9.31
N ARG A 42 2.15 11.59 8.34
CA ARG A 42 2.19 12.04 6.93
C ARG A 42 3.48 11.72 6.17
N LYS A 43 4.40 10.94 6.75
CA LYS A 43 5.60 10.47 6.05
C LYS A 43 5.27 9.47 4.97
N ALA A 44 6.02 9.55 3.88
CA ALA A 44 5.95 8.60 2.78
C ALA A 44 6.52 7.25 3.23
N ASN A 45 5.79 6.18 2.94
CA ASN A 45 6.19 4.80 3.14
C ASN A 45 6.10 4.12 1.78
N ARG A 46 7.09 3.30 1.46
CA ARG A 46 7.14 2.58 0.19
C ARG A 46 6.53 1.20 0.39
N ILE A 47 5.60 0.84 -0.48
CA ILE A 47 5.01 -0.50 -0.56
C ILE A 47 5.42 -1.08 -1.89
N SER A 48 5.97 -2.29 -1.91
CA SER A 48 6.31 -2.94 -3.19
C SER A 48 5.06 -3.34 -3.96
N ARG A 49 5.19 -3.44 -5.28
CA ARG A 49 4.14 -3.97 -6.15
C ARG A 49 3.62 -5.33 -5.66
N GLU A 50 4.54 -6.23 -5.31
CA GLU A 50 4.22 -7.58 -4.80
C GLU A 50 3.36 -7.52 -3.53
N GLN A 51 3.64 -6.58 -2.62
CA GLN A 51 2.82 -6.40 -1.42
C GLN A 51 1.40 -5.91 -1.74
N LEU A 52 1.24 -5.03 -2.75
CA LEU A 52 -0.08 -4.58 -3.20
C LEU A 52 -0.86 -5.73 -3.85
N GLU A 53 -0.23 -6.49 -4.74
CA GLU A 53 -0.82 -7.65 -5.41
C GLU A 53 -1.27 -8.70 -4.39
N HIS A 54 -0.41 -9.03 -3.43
CA HIS A 54 -0.73 -9.99 -2.37
C HIS A 54 -1.87 -9.48 -1.45
N ALA A 55 -1.90 -8.18 -1.16
CA ALA A 55 -2.93 -7.57 -0.33
C ALA A 55 -4.32 -7.59 -0.99
N LEU A 56 -4.39 -7.47 -2.32
CA LEU A 56 -5.63 -7.57 -3.09
C LEU A 56 -6.07 -9.03 -3.21
N HIS A 57 -5.17 -9.94 -3.58
CA HIS A 57 -5.51 -11.35 -3.73
C HIS A 57 -6.02 -11.98 -2.43
N LYS A 58 -5.43 -11.62 -1.28
CA LYS A 58 -5.89 -12.12 0.02
C LYS A 58 -7.34 -11.73 0.32
N ARG A 59 -7.79 -10.56 -0.14
CA ARG A 59 -9.14 -10.04 0.12
C ARG A 59 -10.22 -10.64 -0.76
N GLU A 60 -9.90 -11.19 -1.93
CA GLU A 60 -10.87 -11.87 -2.79
C GLU A 60 -11.25 -13.27 -2.27
N LYS A 61 -10.49 -13.81 -1.32
CA LYS A 61 -10.72 -15.11 -0.70
C LYS A 61 -11.39 -15.05 0.68
N GLU A 62 -11.64 -13.85 1.22
CA GLU A 62 -12.29 -13.63 2.52
C GLU A 62 -13.78 -13.31 2.38
#